data_AF-A0A837IMQ2-F1
#
_entry.id   AF-A0A837IMQ2-F1
#
_cell.length_a   1.000
_cell.length_b   1.000
_cell.length_c   1.000
_cell.angle_alpha   90.00
_cell.angle_beta   90.00
_cell.angle_gamma   90.00
#
_symmetry.space_group_name_H-M   'P 1'
#
loop_
_entity.id
_entity.type
_entity.pdbx_description
1 polymer ?
#
loop_
_entity_poly.entity_id
_entity_poly.type
_entity_poly.pdbx_seq_one_letter_code
_entity_poly.pdbx_strand_id
1 'polypeptide(L)'
;MQDPFGFNSLDDLFKAISQRNQPNQNQRQSAPQNVSGGNGNTILGKFGLDLTEEARNGRIDPVIGRDKEISRVIEILNRRTKNNPVLIGEAGVGKTAVVEGLAQKIVDGDVPQKLLDKRVIRLDVVSLVQGTGYRGQFEERMQQLMSELKRDQNTILFIDEIHEIVGAGDNEGRMDAGNVLKPALARGELQLVGATTLNEYRTIEKDAALARRLQPVRVDEL
;
A
#
# COMPACT_ATOMS: atom_id res chain seq x y z
N MET A 1 74.54 -25.54 29.48
CA MET A 1 73.50 -26.56 29.74
C MET A 1 72.16 -25.85 29.71
N GLN A 2 71.20 -26.34 28.94
CA GLN A 2 69.83 -25.83 28.88
C GLN A 2 69.05 -26.23 30.12
N ASP A 3 68.16 -25.36 30.58
CA ASP A 3 66.83 -25.74 31.04
C ASP A 3 65.79 -24.97 30.21
N PRO A 4 64.80 -25.65 29.60
CA PRO A 4 63.73 -25.06 28.81
C PRO A 4 62.42 -24.94 29.62
N PHE A 5 61.70 -23.85 29.38
CA PHE A 5 60.35 -23.50 29.86
C PHE A 5 60.22 -22.90 31.28
N GLY A 6 59.81 -21.62 31.30
CA GLY A 6 59.43 -20.87 32.50
C GLY A 6 59.06 -19.44 32.14
N PHE A 7 57.94 -19.27 31.44
CA PHE A 7 57.27 -17.99 31.17
C PHE A 7 57.20 -17.11 32.41
N ASN A 8 57.31 -15.78 32.25
CA ASN A 8 56.54 -14.79 33.01
C ASN A 8 56.81 -13.37 32.51
N SER A 9 55.88 -12.80 31.75
CA SER A 9 55.52 -11.41 32.01
C SER A 9 54.08 -11.14 31.55
N LEU A 10 53.30 -10.52 32.44
CA LEU A 10 51.98 -9.93 32.12
C LEU A 10 52.12 -8.72 31.18
N ASP A 11 53.34 -8.17 31.06
CA ASP A 11 53.70 -7.07 30.17
C ASP A 11 53.63 -7.46 28.68
N ASP A 12 54.02 -8.69 28.33
CA ASP A 12 53.90 -9.19 26.96
C ASP A 12 52.43 -9.38 26.54
N LEU A 13 51.57 -9.74 27.50
CA LEU A 13 50.13 -9.88 27.28
C LEU A 13 49.43 -8.52 27.16
N PHE A 14 49.87 -7.52 27.93
CA PHE A 14 49.35 -6.14 27.83
C PHE A 14 49.77 -5.44 26.54
N LYS A 15 50.99 -5.69 26.05
CA LYS A 15 51.46 -5.21 24.73
C LYS A 15 50.70 -5.87 23.58
N ALA A 16 50.34 -7.15 23.69
CA ALA A 16 49.56 -7.85 22.67
C ALA A 16 48.10 -7.35 22.56
N ILE A 17 47.49 -6.93 23.67
CA ILE A 17 46.13 -6.37 23.68
C ILE A 17 46.11 -4.93 23.17
N SER A 18 47.15 -4.14 23.47
CA SER A 18 47.24 -2.72 23.10
C SER A 18 47.52 -2.49 21.60
N GLN A 19 48.00 -3.50 20.86
CA GLN A 19 48.21 -3.43 19.41
C GLN A 19 46.96 -3.79 18.57
N ARG A 20 45.84 -4.16 19.20
CA ARG A 20 44.61 -4.52 18.46
C ARG A 20 43.69 -3.33 18.13
N ASN A 21 44.08 -2.11 18.51
CA ASN A 21 43.31 -0.89 18.25
C ASN A 21 44.13 0.15 17.46
N GLN A 22 44.13 0.02 16.13
CA GLN A 22 44.19 1.17 15.22
C GLN A 22 43.44 0.85 13.90
N PRO A 23 42.56 1.76 13.42
CA PRO A 23 41.70 1.52 12.27
C PRO A 23 42.44 1.81 10.96
N ASN A 24 42.48 0.83 10.06
CA ASN A 24 43.08 0.96 8.74
C ASN A 24 42.06 1.56 7.75
N GLN A 25 42.38 2.75 7.23
CA GLN A 25 41.66 3.40 6.13
C GLN A 25 41.95 2.70 4.79
N ASN A 26 40.96 2.80 3.89
CA ASN A 26 41.03 2.55 2.44
C ASN A 26 41.04 1.10 1.94
N GLN A 27 39.85 0.51 1.84
CA GLN A 27 39.45 -0.25 0.65
C GLN A 27 38.06 0.19 0.20
N ARG A 28 38.00 1.04 -0.82
CA ARG A 28 36.78 1.33 -1.58
C ARG A 28 36.54 0.16 -2.55
N GLN A 29 35.87 -0.88 -2.07
CA GLN A 29 35.12 -1.78 -2.93
C GLN A 29 33.74 -1.17 -3.15
N SER A 30 33.51 -0.68 -4.36
CA SER A 30 32.20 -0.28 -4.88
C SER A 30 31.30 -1.51 -4.96
N ALA A 31 30.58 -1.78 -3.86
CA ALA A 31 29.36 -2.56 -3.89
C ALA A 31 28.30 -1.78 -4.70
N PRO A 32 27.41 -2.46 -5.46
CA PRO A 32 26.27 -1.79 -6.06
C PRO A 32 25.39 -1.25 -4.92
N GLN A 33 25.36 0.07 -4.76
CA GLN A 33 24.32 0.72 -3.98
C GLN A 33 23.01 0.53 -4.72
N ASN A 34 22.30 -0.55 -4.40
CA ASN A 34 20.85 -0.56 -4.55
C ASN A 34 20.33 0.51 -3.59
N VAL A 35 20.11 1.70 -4.13
CA VAL A 35 19.34 2.76 -3.49
C VAL A 35 17.87 2.34 -3.58
N SER A 36 17.49 1.34 -2.78
CA SER A 36 16.09 1.04 -2.48
C SER A 36 15.74 1.84 -1.23
N GLY A 37 15.41 3.12 -1.44
CA GLY A 37 14.99 4.02 -0.39
C GLY A 37 13.63 3.61 0.17
N GLY A 38 13.64 3.06 1.39
CA GLY A 38 12.57 3.20 2.38
C GLY A 38 11.40 2.20 2.32
N ASN A 39 11.08 1.64 3.49
CA ASN A 39 9.74 1.14 3.88
C ASN A 39 9.42 -0.36 3.84
N GLY A 40 10.40 -1.27 3.91
CA GLY A 40 10.14 -2.69 4.20
C GLY A 40 9.45 -2.98 5.55
N ASN A 41 9.36 -1.98 6.44
CA ASN A 41 8.70 -2.09 7.74
C ASN A 41 7.32 -1.44 7.85
N THR A 42 6.84 -0.77 6.80
CA THR A 42 5.50 -0.14 6.80
C THR A 42 4.40 -1.17 6.50
N ILE A 43 3.17 -0.89 6.94
CA ILE A 43 2.01 -1.71 6.61
C ILE A 43 1.75 -1.66 5.10
N LEU A 44 1.82 -0.49 4.47
CA LEU A 44 1.68 -0.36 3.01
C LEU A 44 2.75 -1.14 2.24
N GLY A 45 3.99 -1.19 2.72
CA GLY A 45 5.06 -1.96 2.07
C GLY A 45 4.93 -3.48 2.23
N LYS A 46 4.25 -3.95 3.28
CA LYS A 46 4.06 -5.38 3.56
C LYS A 46 2.80 -5.97 2.92
N PHE A 47 1.73 -5.18 2.88
CA PHE A 47 0.40 -5.62 2.47
C PHE A 47 -0.12 -4.87 1.24
N GLY A 48 0.68 -3.96 0.68
CA GLY A 48 0.33 -3.22 -0.52
C GLY A 48 1.22 -3.59 -1.71
N LEU A 49 0.67 -3.46 -2.91
CA LEU A 49 1.40 -3.48 -4.17
C LEU A 49 1.29 -2.09 -4.82
N ASP A 50 2.43 -1.44 -5.06
CA ASP A 50 2.47 -0.12 -5.69
C ASP A 50 2.33 -0.24 -7.23
N LEU A 51 1.10 -0.06 -7.72
CA LEU A 51 0.79 -0.14 -9.15
C LEU A 51 1.46 0.97 -9.95
N THR A 52 1.77 2.11 -9.33
CA THR A 52 2.49 3.20 -10.00
C THR A 52 3.96 2.82 -10.23
N GLU A 53 4.60 2.14 -9.28
CA GLU A 53 5.92 1.54 -9.49
C GLU A 53 5.87 0.41 -10.53
N GLU A 54 4.85 -0.45 -10.49
CA GLU A 54 4.67 -1.50 -11.51
C GLU A 54 4.55 -0.90 -12.92
N ALA A 55 3.74 0.16 -13.08
CA ALA A 55 3.62 0.89 -14.34
C ALA A 55 4.95 1.49 -14.79
N ARG A 56 5.68 2.16 -13.89
CA ARG A 56 6.97 2.80 -14.20
C ARG A 56 8.02 1.78 -14.64
N ASN A 57 7.96 0.58 -14.08
CA ASN A 57 8.84 -0.54 -14.42
C ASN A 57 8.40 -1.30 -15.69
N GLY A 58 7.31 -0.88 -16.34
CA GLY A 58 6.76 -1.55 -17.53
C GLY A 58 6.19 -2.93 -17.25
N ARG A 59 5.78 -3.21 -16.00
CA ARG A 59 5.21 -4.49 -15.57
C ARG A 59 3.68 -4.55 -15.68
N ILE A 60 3.04 -3.44 -16.02
CA ILE A 60 1.62 -3.36 -16.31
C ILE A 60 1.43 -3.34 -17.82
N ASP A 61 0.63 -4.28 -18.34
CA ASP A 61 0.29 -4.35 -19.76
C ASP A 61 -0.50 -3.11 -20.22
N PRO A 62 -0.37 -2.67 -21.48
CA PRO A 62 -1.15 -1.56 -22.00
C PRO A 62 -2.66 -1.83 -21.89
N VAL A 63 -3.37 -0.92 -21.23
CA VAL A 63 -4.82 -1.07 -21.02
C VAL A 63 -5.56 -0.56 -22.26
N ILE A 64 -6.31 -1.43 -22.92
CA ILE A 64 -7.06 -1.13 -24.15
C ILE A 64 -8.56 -1.09 -23.86
N GLY A 65 -9.27 -0.12 -24.43
CA GLY A 65 -10.73 -0.07 -24.40
C GLY A 65 -11.34 0.40 -23.08
N ARG A 66 -10.53 0.94 -22.16
CA ARG A 66 -10.97 1.45 -20.84
C ARG A 66 -10.83 2.96 -20.67
N ASP A 67 -10.63 3.70 -21.76
CA ASP A 67 -10.36 5.14 -21.72
C ASP A 67 -11.48 5.94 -21.03
N LYS A 68 -12.74 5.55 -21.24
CA LYS A 68 -13.90 6.23 -20.65
C LYS A 68 -13.95 6.03 -19.14
N GLU A 69 -13.75 4.81 -18.68
CA GLU A 69 -13.74 4.44 -17.26
C GLU A 69 -12.56 5.10 -16.55
N ILE A 70 -11.35 5.02 -17.13
CA ILE A 70 -10.14 5.65 -16.59
C ILE A 70 -10.33 7.17 -16.49
N SER A 71 -10.81 7.82 -17.56
CA SER A 71 -11.08 9.25 -17.56
C SER A 71 -12.10 9.64 -16.50
N ARG A 72 -13.14 8.82 -16.31
CA ARG A 72 -14.17 9.04 -15.28
C ARG A 72 -13.59 8.90 -13.87
N VAL A 73 -12.73 7.93 -13.64
CA VAL A 73 -12.03 7.73 -12.36
C VAL A 73 -11.16 8.95 -12.03
N ILE A 74 -10.37 9.43 -13.00
CA ILE A 74 -9.53 10.64 -12.87
C ILE A 74 -10.40 11.85 -12.52
N GLU A 75 -11.50 12.07 -13.24
CA GLU A 75 -12.43 13.17 -13.00
C GLU A 75 -12.94 13.16 -11.56
N ILE A 76 -13.37 11.99 -11.07
CA ILE A 76 -13.89 11.81 -9.70
C ILE A 76 -12.81 12.10 -8.66
N LEU A 77 -11.62 11.53 -8.81
CA LEU A 77 -10.49 11.73 -7.89
C LEU A 77 -10.07 13.21 -7.80
N ASN A 78 -10.26 13.97 -8.89
CA ASN A 78 -9.93 15.40 -8.92
C ASN A 78 -10.93 16.27 -8.13
N ARG A 79 -12.15 15.78 -7.86
CA ARG A 79 -13.20 16.55 -7.15
C ARG A 79 -12.83 16.89 -5.70
N ARG A 80 -13.54 17.88 -5.14
CA ARG A 80 -13.45 18.26 -3.72
C ARG A 80 -14.31 17.39 -2.81
N THR A 81 -15.43 16.89 -3.32
CA THR A 81 -16.41 16.04 -2.62
C THR A 81 -16.77 14.85 -3.49
N LYS A 82 -17.23 13.75 -2.87
CA LYS A 82 -17.50 12.48 -3.56
C LYS A 82 -16.35 12.05 -4.49
N ASN A 83 -15.13 12.13 -3.95
CA ASN A 83 -13.88 11.98 -4.70
C ASN A 83 -13.27 10.58 -4.58
N ASN A 84 -14.07 9.58 -4.18
CA ASN A 84 -13.67 8.19 -4.10
C ASN A 84 -14.49 7.38 -5.12
N PRO A 85 -13.94 7.08 -6.31
CA PRO A 85 -14.64 6.26 -7.29
C PRO A 85 -14.80 4.82 -6.80
N VAL A 86 -15.93 4.20 -7.16
CA VAL A 86 -16.17 2.77 -6.96
C VAL A 86 -16.53 2.16 -8.30
N LEU A 87 -15.66 1.26 -8.78
CA LEU A 87 -15.84 0.49 -10.00
C LEU A 87 -16.87 -0.60 -9.74
N ILE A 88 -17.97 -0.57 -10.50
CA ILE A 88 -19.09 -1.49 -10.38
C ILE A 88 -19.24 -2.26 -11.68
N GLY A 89 -19.16 -3.57 -11.58
CA GLY A 89 -19.36 -4.49 -12.69
C GLY A 89 -19.27 -5.93 -12.21
N GLU A 90 -19.64 -6.88 -13.07
CA GLU A 90 -19.56 -8.31 -12.76
C GLU A 90 -18.13 -8.75 -12.42
N ALA A 91 -17.98 -9.93 -11.81
CA ALA A 91 -16.67 -10.51 -11.58
C ALA A 91 -15.97 -10.80 -12.93
N GLY A 92 -14.66 -10.57 -13.01
CA GLY A 92 -13.90 -10.85 -14.23
C GLY A 92 -13.96 -9.80 -15.34
N VAL A 93 -14.82 -8.77 -15.24
CA VAL A 93 -14.90 -7.72 -16.29
C VAL A 93 -13.65 -6.84 -16.42
N GLY A 94 -12.60 -7.05 -15.63
CA GLY A 94 -11.38 -6.24 -15.72
C GLY A 94 -11.46 -4.89 -14.99
N LYS A 95 -12.12 -4.85 -13.83
CA LYS A 95 -12.12 -3.66 -12.94
C LYS A 95 -10.69 -3.25 -12.56
N THR A 96 -9.81 -4.22 -12.30
CA THR A 96 -8.39 -3.99 -11.99
C THR A 96 -7.66 -3.30 -13.14
N ALA A 97 -7.96 -3.64 -14.39
CA ALA A 97 -7.35 -3.01 -15.56
C ALA A 97 -7.63 -1.51 -15.63
N VAL A 98 -8.79 -1.04 -15.17
CA VAL A 98 -9.09 0.40 -15.09
C VAL A 98 -8.15 1.11 -14.09
N VAL A 99 -7.81 0.44 -12.99
CA VAL A 99 -6.93 1.00 -11.95
C VAL A 99 -5.46 0.96 -12.39
N GLU A 100 -5.06 -0.11 -13.06
CA GLU A 100 -3.76 -0.23 -13.72
C GLU A 100 -3.57 0.86 -14.78
N GLY A 101 -4.61 1.13 -15.58
CA GLY A 101 -4.62 2.23 -16.54
C GLY A 101 -4.56 3.61 -15.88
N LEU A 102 -5.21 3.80 -14.73
CA LEU A 102 -5.02 5.01 -13.91
C LEU A 102 -3.55 5.17 -13.48
N ALA A 103 -2.90 4.09 -13.02
CA ALA A 103 -1.51 4.14 -12.61
C ALA A 103 -0.58 4.50 -13.79
N GLN A 104 -0.81 3.94 -14.98
CA GLN A 104 -0.11 4.32 -16.21
C GLN A 104 -0.28 5.81 -16.52
N LYS A 105 -1.53 6.33 -16.51
CA LYS A 105 -1.81 7.75 -16.77
C LYS A 105 -1.09 8.68 -15.80
N ILE A 106 -0.98 8.30 -14.53
CA ILE A 106 -0.22 9.07 -13.54
C ILE A 106 1.27 9.08 -13.88
N VAL A 107 1.85 7.92 -14.22
CA VAL A 107 3.26 7.81 -14.62
C VAL A 107 3.57 8.61 -15.88
N ASP A 108 2.67 8.60 -16.86
CA ASP A 108 2.80 9.33 -18.12
C ASP A 108 2.59 10.85 -17.95
N GLY A 109 2.13 11.29 -16.77
CA GLY A 109 1.77 12.68 -16.52
C GLY A 109 0.48 13.12 -17.21
N ASP A 110 -0.30 12.18 -17.76
CA ASP A 110 -1.60 12.42 -18.43
C ASP A 110 -2.75 12.45 -17.40
N VAL A 111 -2.57 13.26 -16.36
CA VAL A 111 -3.55 13.50 -15.30
C VAL A 111 -3.51 14.96 -14.85
N PRO A 112 -4.59 15.51 -14.27
CA PRO A 112 -4.58 16.84 -13.68
C PRO A 112 -3.49 17.00 -12.61
N GLN A 113 -3.03 18.23 -12.40
CA GLN A 113 -1.93 18.56 -11.47
C GLN A 113 -2.09 17.96 -10.07
N LYS A 114 -3.33 17.87 -9.55
CA LYS A 114 -3.64 17.29 -8.23
C LYS A 114 -3.26 15.81 -8.11
N LEU A 115 -3.15 15.09 -9.22
CA LEU A 115 -2.91 13.65 -9.29
C LEU A 115 -1.51 13.29 -9.78
N LEU A 116 -0.72 14.24 -10.31
CA LEU A 116 0.59 13.97 -10.90
C LEU A 116 1.55 13.26 -9.94
N ASP A 117 1.59 13.69 -8.68
CA ASP A 117 2.51 13.15 -7.67
C ASP A 117 1.90 12.01 -6.85
N LYS A 118 0.73 11.49 -7.26
CA LYS A 118 0.06 10.44 -6.49
C LYS A 118 0.57 9.06 -6.82
N ARG A 119 0.45 8.14 -5.87
CA ARG A 119 0.76 6.72 -6.02
C ARG A 119 -0.51 5.91 -5.87
N VAL A 120 -0.66 4.86 -6.66
CA VAL A 120 -1.78 3.93 -6.57
C VAL A 120 -1.29 2.65 -5.91
N ILE A 121 -1.77 2.37 -4.70
CA ILE A 121 -1.36 1.19 -3.93
C ILE A 121 -2.55 0.25 -3.82
N ARG A 122 -2.46 -0.95 -4.39
CA ARG A 122 -3.43 -2.02 -4.20
C ARG A 122 -3.22 -2.67 -2.84
N LEU A 123 -4.27 -2.70 -2.03
CA LEU A 123 -4.27 -3.37 -0.74
C LEU A 123 -4.61 -4.85 -0.88
N ASP A 124 -3.80 -5.73 -0.31
CA ASP A 124 -4.13 -7.13 -0.10
C ASP A 124 -4.83 -7.32 1.25
N VAL A 125 -6.18 -7.29 1.20
CA VAL A 125 -7.03 -7.49 2.38
C VAL A 125 -6.87 -8.90 2.95
N VAL A 126 -6.65 -9.90 2.11
CA VAL A 126 -6.49 -11.29 2.54
C VAL A 126 -5.22 -11.42 3.38
N SER A 127 -4.10 -10.89 2.91
CA SER A 127 -2.84 -10.90 3.65
C SER A 127 -2.88 -10.11 4.96
N LEU A 128 -3.65 -9.02 5.03
CA LEU A 128 -3.85 -8.28 6.27
C LEU A 128 -4.47 -9.15 7.39
N VAL A 129 -5.34 -10.09 7.00
CA VAL A 129 -6.09 -10.96 7.92
C VAL A 129 -5.34 -12.27 8.17
N GLN A 130 -4.54 -12.72 7.21
CA GLN A 130 -3.67 -13.88 7.40
C GLN A 130 -2.63 -13.62 8.49
N GLY A 131 -2.39 -14.66 9.31
CA GLY A 131 -1.45 -14.59 10.43
C GLY A 131 -1.94 -13.78 11.64
N THR A 132 -3.17 -13.26 11.64
CA THR A 132 -3.80 -12.68 12.84
C THR A 132 -4.71 -13.72 13.49
N GLY A 133 -4.18 -14.51 14.41
CA GLY A 133 -4.98 -15.48 15.18
C GLY A 133 -6.02 -14.83 16.11
N TYR A 134 -5.99 -13.50 16.25
CA TYR A 134 -6.84 -12.72 17.13
C TYR A 134 -7.40 -11.50 16.38
N ARG A 135 -8.72 -11.28 16.48
CA ARG A 135 -9.44 -10.14 15.87
C ARG A 135 -8.76 -8.79 16.12
N GLY A 136 -8.20 -8.58 17.31
CA GLY A 136 -7.53 -7.32 17.69
C GLY A 136 -6.27 -7.01 16.88
N GLN A 137 -5.54 -8.01 16.39
CA GLN A 137 -4.32 -7.76 15.58
C GLN A 137 -4.65 -7.22 14.19
N PHE A 138 -5.74 -7.68 13.59
CA PHE A 138 -6.22 -7.13 12.32
C PHE A 138 -6.63 -5.66 12.49
N GLU A 139 -7.38 -5.36 13.54
CA GLU A 139 -7.77 -3.98 13.85
C GLU A 139 -6.56 -3.08 14.07
N GLU A 140 -5.55 -3.55 14.82
CA GLU A 140 -4.29 -2.82 15.02
C GLU A 140 -3.56 -2.55 13.68
N ARG A 141 -3.46 -3.55 12.80
CA ARG A 141 -2.89 -3.38 11.45
C ARG A 141 -3.67 -2.36 10.63
N MET A 142 -5.00 -2.38 10.69
CA MET A 142 -5.85 -1.39 10.02
C MET A 142 -5.67 0.02 10.58
N GLN A 143 -5.54 0.16 11.90
CA GLN A 143 -5.26 1.45 12.54
C GLN A 143 -3.88 2.00 12.14
N GLN A 144 -2.87 1.12 12.05
CA GLN A 144 -1.54 1.46 11.54
C GLN A 144 -1.61 1.89 10.06
N LEU A 145 -2.31 1.13 9.20
CA LEU A 145 -2.57 1.49 7.80
C LEU A 145 -3.20 2.89 7.68
N MET A 146 -4.26 3.17 8.45
CA MET A 146 -4.92 4.47 8.44
C MET A 146 -3.98 5.59 8.89
N SER A 147 -3.12 5.32 9.87
CA SER A 147 -2.12 6.27 10.35
C SER A 147 -1.06 6.59 9.30
N GLU A 148 -0.63 5.60 8.52
CA GLU A 148 0.27 5.79 7.38
C GLU A 148 -0.39 6.62 6.27
N LEU A 149 -1.62 6.27 5.86
CA LEU A 149 -2.37 7.00 4.83
C LEU A 149 -2.67 8.45 5.23
N LYS A 150 -2.90 8.71 6.52
CA LYS A 150 -3.09 10.07 7.01
C LYS A 150 -1.82 10.92 6.86
N ARG A 151 -0.64 10.32 7.04
CA ARG A 151 0.66 11.01 6.89
C ARG A 151 1.05 11.17 5.43
N ASP A 152 0.71 10.19 4.59
CA ASP A 152 0.96 10.21 3.16
C ASP A 152 -0.32 10.48 2.35
N GLN A 153 -0.63 11.77 2.20
CA GLN A 153 -1.78 12.24 1.41
C GLN A 153 -1.61 12.04 -0.10
N ASN A 154 -0.45 11.59 -0.57
CA ASN A 154 -0.20 11.30 -1.98
C ASN A 154 -0.54 9.86 -2.37
N THR A 155 -0.99 9.03 -1.44
CA THR A 155 -1.45 7.67 -1.75
C THR A 155 -2.94 7.64 -2.09
N ILE A 156 -3.26 7.01 -3.23
CA ILE A 156 -4.58 6.52 -3.60
C ILE A 156 -4.61 5.03 -3.30
N LEU A 157 -5.47 4.62 -2.37
CA LEU A 157 -5.61 3.21 -2.03
C LEU A 157 -6.56 2.53 -3.02
N PHE A 158 -6.16 1.41 -3.62
CA PHE A 158 -7.06 0.54 -4.36
C PHE A 158 -7.45 -0.64 -3.48
N ILE A 159 -8.75 -0.85 -3.33
CA ILE A 159 -9.31 -1.95 -2.56
C ILE A 159 -10.21 -2.74 -3.50
N ASP A 160 -9.76 -3.93 -3.87
CA ASP A 160 -10.62 -4.90 -4.53
C ASP A 160 -11.61 -5.47 -3.52
N GLU A 161 -12.81 -5.80 -3.98
CA GLU A 161 -13.90 -6.28 -3.14
C GLU A 161 -14.13 -5.39 -1.90
N ILE A 162 -14.23 -4.07 -2.09
CA ILE A 162 -14.34 -3.08 -1.00
C ILE A 162 -15.48 -3.39 -0.02
N HIS A 163 -16.52 -4.07 -0.47
CA HIS A 163 -17.65 -4.52 0.34
C HIS A 163 -17.22 -5.45 1.49
N GLU A 164 -16.14 -6.22 1.35
CA GLU A 164 -15.67 -7.13 2.40
C GLU A 164 -15.19 -6.39 3.65
N ILE A 165 -14.76 -5.13 3.49
CA ILE A 165 -14.21 -4.32 4.59
C ILE A 165 -15.13 -3.16 5.00
N VAL A 166 -16.04 -2.69 4.13
CA VAL A 166 -17.01 -1.62 4.46
C VAL A 166 -18.44 -2.13 4.71
N GLY A 167 -18.79 -3.31 4.20
CA GLY A 167 -20.11 -3.91 4.33
C GLY A 167 -20.32 -4.43 5.76
N ALA A 168 -21.06 -3.66 6.56
CA ALA A 168 -21.32 -3.99 7.96
C ALA A 168 -22.54 -4.93 8.11
N GLY A 169 -22.48 -5.82 9.10
CA GLY A 169 -23.53 -5.77 10.13
C GLY A 169 -24.05 -7.09 10.68
N ASP A 170 -24.25 -8.13 9.87
CA ASP A 170 -25.12 -9.26 10.28
C ASP A 170 -24.50 -10.66 10.19
N ASN A 171 -23.24 -10.80 9.77
CA ASN A 171 -22.61 -12.12 9.68
C ASN A 171 -21.57 -12.30 10.78
N GLU A 172 -21.90 -13.09 11.79
CA GLU A 172 -21.00 -13.61 12.82
C GLU A 172 -19.72 -14.18 12.17
N GLY A 173 -18.65 -13.39 12.06
CA GLY A 173 -17.32 -13.91 11.76
C GLY A 173 -16.50 -13.25 10.64
N ARG A 174 -17.04 -12.32 9.83
CA ARG A 174 -16.22 -11.58 8.84
C ARG A 174 -15.73 -10.24 9.40
N MET A 175 -14.40 -10.14 9.48
CA MET A 175 -13.55 -8.93 9.55
C MET A 175 -14.24 -7.62 9.94
N ASP A 176 -14.08 -7.17 11.19
CA ASP A 176 -14.59 -5.87 11.66
C ASP A 176 -13.69 -4.69 11.26
N ALA A 177 -13.38 -4.57 9.95
CA ALA A 177 -12.64 -3.42 9.42
C ALA A 177 -13.53 -2.17 9.30
N GLY A 178 -14.86 -2.36 9.25
CA GLY A 178 -15.83 -1.30 9.07
C GLY A 178 -15.74 -0.23 10.16
N ASN A 179 -15.47 -0.63 11.41
CA ASN A 179 -15.32 0.29 12.55
C ASN A 179 -14.11 1.23 12.43
N VAL A 180 -13.07 0.84 11.71
CA VAL A 180 -11.88 1.67 11.47
C VAL A 180 -11.99 2.46 10.16
N LEU A 181 -12.46 1.80 9.09
CA LEU A 181 -12.45 2.39 7.75
C LEU A 181 -13.59 3.38 7.52
N LYS A 182 -14.81 3.10 8.03
CA LYS A 182 -15.96 4.00 7.84
C LYS A 182 -15.71 5.39 8.43
N PRO A 183 -15.20 5.55 9.66
CA PRO A 183 -14.91 6.89 10.19
C PRO A 183 -13.83 7.63 9.38
N ALA A 184 -12.78 6.94 8.93
CA ALA A 184 -11.71 7.55 8.15
C ALA A 184 -12.20 8.04 6.77
N LEU A 185 -13.04 7.23 6.11
CA LEU A 185 -13.74 7.61 4.88
C LEU A 185 -14.69 8.78 5.10
N ALA A 186 -15.52 8.71 6.15
CA ALA A 186 -16.49 9.75 6.47
C ALA A 186 -15.82 11.10 6.73
N ARG A 187 -14.68 11.11 7.43
CA ARG A 187 -13.86 12.32 7.67
C ARG A 187 -13.12 12.80 6.41
N GLY A 188 -12.95 11.94 5.41
CA GLY A 188 -12.20 12.27 4.19
C GLY A 188 -10.69 12.31 4.42
N GLU A 189 -10.20 11.50 5.36
CA GLU A 189 -8.77 11.40 5.70
C GLU A 189 -7.98 10.54 4.71
N LEU A 190 -8.68 9.82 3.82
CA LEU A 190 -8.11 8.97 2.81
C LEU A 190 -8.79 9.17 1.46
N GLN A 191 -8.04 8.87 0.39
CA GLN A 191 -8.53 8.80 -0.97
C GLN A 191 -8.37 7.36 -1.47
N LEU A 192 -9.45 6.80 -2.03
CA LEU A 192 -9.44 5.44 -2.54
C LEU A 192 -10.15 5.28 -3.88
N VAL A 193 -9.84 4.17 -4.55
CA VAL A 193 -10.64 3.55 -5.61
C VAL A 193 -11.12 2.20 -5.08
N GLY A 194 -12.43 1.96 -5.08
CA GLY A 194 -13.00 0.67 -4.69
C GLY A 194 -13.44 -0.14 -5.92
N ALA A 195 -13.48 -1.46 -5.82
CA ALA A 195 -14.12 -2.33 -6.81
C ALA A 195 -15.10 -3.31 -6.12
N THR A 196 -16.25 -3.56 -6.76
CA THR A 196 -17.29 -4.47 -6.23
C THR A 196 -18.31 -4.80 -7.32
N THR A 197 -19.22 -5.73 -7.06
CA THR A 197 -20.40 -5.98 -7.90
C THR A 197 -21.52 -4.97 -7.60
N LEU A 198 -22.50 -4.89 -8.50
CA LEU A 198 -23.65 -4.00 -8.32
C LEU A 198 -24.48 -4.36 -7.07
N ASN A 199 -24.64 -5.66 -6.80
CA ASN A 199 -25.45 -6.13 -5.69
C ASN A 199 -24.84 -5.77 -4.34
N GLU A 200 -23.53 -5.95 -4.20
CA GLU A 200 -22.77 -5.55 -3.00
C GLU A 200 -22.75 -4.04 -2.81
N TYR A 201 -22.55 -3.27 -3.90
CA TYR A 201 -22.54 -1.81 -3.83
C TYR A 201 -23.85 -1.24 -3.29
N ARG A 202 -25.00 -1.82 -3.64
CA ARG A 202 -26.30 -1.41 -3.09
C ARG A 202 -26.36 -1.49 -1.56
N THR A 203 -25.62 -2.43 -0.96
CA THR A 203 -25.53 -2.56 0.49
C THR A 203 -24.67 -1.44 1.09
N ILE A 204 -23.58 -1.07 0.41
CA ILE A 204 -22.70 0.05 0.79
C ILE A 204 -23.44 1.39 0.67
N GLU A 205 -24.20 1.60 -0.40
CA GLU A 205 -24.88 2.87 -0.70
C GLU A 205 -26.00 3.21 0.30
N LYS A 206 -26.52 2.21 1.03
CA LYS A 206 -27.46 2.42 2.14
C LYS A 206 -26.83 3.14 3.33
N ASP A 207 -25.51 3.08 3.49
CA ASP A 207 -24.79 3.79 4.54
C ASP A 207 -24.59 5.27 4.14
N ALA A 208 -25.31 6.15 4.83
CA ALA A 208 -25.30 7.59 4.54
C ALA A 208 -23.90 8.24 4.68
N ALA A 209 -23.01 7.69 5.51
CA ALA A 209 -21.66 8.23 5.68
C ALA A 209 -20.79 7.88 4.45
N LEU A 210 -20.91 6.66 3.94
CA LEU A 210 -20.18 6.18 2.76
C LEU A 210 -20.73 6.81 1.47
N ALA A 211 -22.05 6.88 1.30
CA ALA A 211 -22.71 7.44 0.12
C ALA A 211 -22.35 8.93 -0.14
N ARG A 212 -21.90 9.65 0.89
CA ARG A 212 -21.41 11.05 0.76
C ARG A 212 -20.00 11.16 0.20
N ARG A 213 -19.25 10.05 0.15
CA ARG A 213 -17.83 10.01 -0.21
C ARG A 213 -17.56 9.19 -1.47
N LEU A 214 -18.39 8.18 -1.72
CA LEU A 214 -18.27 7.27 -2.84
C LEU A 214 -19.05 7.79 -4.07
N GLN A 215 -18.50 7.51 -5.26
CA GLN A 215 -19.15 7.78 -6.53
C GLN A 215 -19.04 6.54 -7.44
N PRO A 216 -20.15 5.94 -7.87
CA PRO A 216 -20.11 4.77 -8.73
C PRO A 216 -19.62 5.11 -10.14
N VAL A 217 -18.86 4.17 -10.71
CA VAL A 217 -18.40 4.12 -12.10
C VAL A 217 -18.73 2.73 -12.63
N ARG A 218 -19.57 2.63 -13.66
CA ARG A 218 -19.91 1.33 -14.26
C ARG A 218 -18.76 0.86 -15.15
N VAL A 219 -18.46 -0.42 -15.08
CA VAL A 219 -17.47 -1.11 -15.92
C VAL A 219 -18.21 -2.26 -16.59
N ASP A 220 -18.43 -2.10 -17.89
CA ASP A 220 -19.10 -3.12 -18.70
C ASP A 220 -18.06 -4.11 -19.26
N GLU A 221 -18.52 -5.26 -19.77
CA GLU A 221 -17.66 -6.19 -20.50
C GLU A 221 -17.10 -5.53 -21.78
N LEU A 222 -15.87 -5.91 -22.14
CA LEU A 222 -15.22 -5.47 -23.38
C LEU A 222 -15.81 -6.19 -24.60
#